data_AF-L0AKP8-F1
#
_entry.id   AF-L0AKP8-F1
#
_cell.length_a   1.000
_cell.length_b   1.000
_cell.length_c   1.000
_cell.angle_alpha   90.00
_cell.angle_beta   90.00
_cell.angle_gamma   90.00
#
_symmetry.space_group_name_H-M   'P 1'
#
loop_
_entity.id
_entity.type
_entity.pdbx_description
1 polymer ?
#
loop_
_entity_poly.entity_id
_entity_poly.type
_entity_poly.pdbx_seq_one_letter_code
_entity_poly.pdbx_strand_id
1 'polypeptide(L)'
;MSLETLTPNPTWDAASYEDAVDVLETHNDDLVYKIWGGDWCKDCRKLLPDLGAALEAAEIPDDRIEAIAVDQDKRGPGVSEYGIEYIPTVVVETDDGEEVTRFVEQADLPPAIWLAERIADEL
;
A
#
# COMPACT_ATOMS: atom_id res chain seq x y z
N MET A 1 9.10 14.44 -1.03
CA MET A 1 8.75 14.39 0.40
C MET A 1 8.30 12.98 0.67
N SER A 2 8.92 12.31 1.63
CA SER A 2 8.48 10.99 2.10
C SER A 2 7.14 11.12 2.82
N LEU A 3 6.33 10.07 2.78
CA LEU A 3 5.03 10.03 3.43
C LEU A 3 5.20 9.56 4.89
N GLU A 4 5.13 10.45 5.88
CA GLU A 4 5.32 10.07 7.29
C GLU A 4 4.24 9.06 7.75
N THR A 5 3.05 9.16 7.16
CA THR A 5 1.93 8.25 7.41
C THR A 5 2.16 6.81 6.96
N LEU A 6 3.22 6.52 6.19
CA LEU A 6 3.62 5.15 5.86
C LEU A 6 4.62 4.56 6.87
N THR A 7 5.06 5.33 7.87
CA THR A 7 5.95 4.81 8.92
C THR A 7 5.28 3.60 9.61
N PRO A 8 5.96 2.43 9.67
CA PRO A 8 5.40 1.22 10.26
C PRO A 8 4.87 1.44 11.68
N ASN A 9 3.65 0.95 11.93
CA ASN A 9 3.09 0.92 13.28
C ASN A 9 3.84 -0.12 14.14
N PRO A 10 4.60 0.28 15.17
CA PRO A 10 5.39 -0.66 15.98
C PRO A 10 4.54 -1.57 16.89
N THR A 11 3.23 -1.34 16.93
CA THR A 11 2.27 -2.14 17.72
C THR A 11 1.45 -3.10 16.87
N TRP A 12 1.65 -3.10 15.55
CA TRP A 12 1.01 -4.04 14.65
C TRP A 12 1.62 -5.44 14.84
N ASP A 13 0.77 -6.47 14.87
CA ASP A 13 1.18 -7.84 15.18
C ASP A 13 1.12 -8.71 13.94
N ALA A 14 2.28 -9.00 13.34
CA ALA A 14 2.39 -9.82 12.13
C ALA A 14 1.83 -11.24 12.33
N ALA A 15 1.98 -11.81 13.53
CA ALA A 15 1.48 -13.13 13.86
C ALA A 15 -0.06 -13.23 13.82
N SER A 16 -0.77 -12.09 13.91
CA SER A 16 -2.23 -12.06 13.74
C SER A 16 -2.67 -12.08 12.27
N TYR A 17 -1.74 -11.89 11.33
CA TYR A 17 -1.99 -11.73 9.90
C TYR A 17 -1.00 -12.51 9.02
N GLU A 18 -0.55 -13.68 9.50
CA GLU A 18 0.47 -14.52 8.83
C GLU A 18 0.10 -14.80 7.36
N ASP A 19 -1.15 -15.20 7.08
CA ASP A 19 -1.61 -15.47 5.71
C ASP A 19 -1.41 -14.26 4.77
N ALA A 20 -1.61 -13.04 5.27
CA ALA A 20 -1.42 -11.84 4.45
C ALA A 20 0.07 -11.52 4.25
N VAL A 21 0.89 -11.70 5.29
CA VAL A 21 2.34 -11.48 5.21
C VAL A 21 2.98 -12.48 4.25
N ASP A 22 2.62 -13.76 4.34
CA ASP A 22 3.16 -14.83 3.49
C ASP A 22 2.89 -14.58 2.00
N VAL A 23 1.70 -14.10 1.65
CA VAL A 23 1.37 -13.76 0.26
C VAL A 23 2.20 -12.57 -0.23
N LEU A 24 2.32 -11.52 0.58
CA LEU A 24 3.12 -10.35 0.22
C LEU A 24 4.61 -10.72 0.08
N GLU A 25 5.14 -11.54 0.99
CA GLU A 25 6.53 -12.03 0.98
C GLU A 25 6.79 -12.88 -0.28
N THR A 26 5.86 -13.77 -0.64
CA THR A 26 5.98 -14.64 -1.81
C THR A 26 6.23 -13.87 -3.11
N HIS A 27 5.75 -12.64 -3.21
CA HIS A 27 5.85 -11.78 -4.40
C HIS A 27 6.69 -10.51 -4.17
N ASN A 28 7.50 -10.48 -3.10
CA ASN A 28 8.25 -9.29 -2.71
C ASN A 28 9.27 -8.79 -3.76
N ASP A 29 9.78 -9.71 -4.58
CA ASP A 29 10.73 -9.45 -5.65
C ASP A 29 10.06 -9.17 -7.01
N ASP A 30 8.74 -9.32 -7.13
CA ASP A 30 8.02 -9.23 -8.41
C ASP A 30 7.05 -8.03 -8.51
N LEU A 31 6.61 -7.50 -7.35
CA LEU A 31 5.55 -6.49 -7.28
C LEU A 31 6.05 -5.14 -6.76
N VAL A 32 5.54 -4.07 -7.36
CA VAL A 32 5.78 -2.68 -6.97
C VAL A 32 4.52 -2.09 -6.35
N TYR A 33 4.66 -1.44 -5.20
CA TYR A 33 3.58 -0.83 -4.43
C TYR A 33 3.64 0.70 -4.56
N LYS A 34 2.74 1.28 -5.36
CA LYS A 34 2.58 2.73 -5.48
C LYS A 34 1.50 3.23 -4.54
N ILE A 35 1.87 4.07 -3.59
CA ILE A 35 1.03 4.44 -2.45
C ILE A 35 0.78 5.94 -2.46
N TRP A 36 -0.42 6.35 -2.84
CA TRP A 36 -0.86 7.74 -2.73
C TRP A 36 -1.47 8.03 -1.37
N GLY A 37 -0.93 9.03 -0.68
CA GLY A 37 -1.41 9.43 0.63
C GLY A 37 -1.13 10.88 0.94
N GLY A 38 -1.63 11.34 2.10
CA GLY A 38 -1.29 12.66 2.62
C GLY A 38 -1.19 12.62 4.14
N ASP A 39 -0.14 13.22 4.68
CA ASP A 39 0.09 13.26 6.13
C ASP A 39 -0.95 14.09 6.88
N TRP A 40 -1.76 14.86 6.17
CA TRP A 40 -2.91 15.61 6.69
C TRP A 40 -4.21 14.78 6.69
N CYS A 41 -4.25 13.66 5.97
CA CYS A 41 -5.45 12.86 5.77
C CYS A 41 -5.69 11.90 6.94
N LYS A 42 -6.91 11.90 7.47
CA LYS A 42 -7.31 11.07 8.61
C LYS A 42 -7.23 9.58 8.29
N ASP A 43 -7.72 9.17 7.12
CA ASP A 43 -7.75 7.76 6.73
C ASP A 43 -6.35 7.25 6.38
N CYS A 44 -5.50 8.09 5.77
CA CYS A 44 -4.08 7.77 5.57
C CYS A 44 -3.38 7.50 6.91
N ARG A 45 -3.52 8.40 7.89
CA ARG A 45 -2.97 8.22 9.25
C ARG A 45 -3.50 6.98 9.98
N LYS A 46 -4.69 6.51 9.61
CA LYS A 46 -5.31 5.34 10.21
C LYS A 46 -4.85 4.04 9.56
N LEU A 47 -4.72 4.03 8.23
CA LEU A 47 -4.58 2.80 7.45
C LEU A 47 -3.13 2.52 7.04
N LEU A 48 -2.37 3.56 6.69
CA LEU A 48 -1.03 3.38 6.12
C LEU A 48 0.04 2.92 7.12
N PRO A 49 0.00 3.26 8.44
CA PRO A 49 0.99 2.72 9.36
C PRO A 49 0.94 1.19 9.50
N ASP A 50 -0.28 0.62 9.50
CA ASP A 50 -0.46 -0.83 9.55
C ASP A 50 -0.06 -1.51 8.23
N LEU A 51 -0.34 -0.86 7.09
CA LEU A 51 0.19 -1.31 5.80
C LEU A 51 1.73 -1.27 5.78
N GLY A 52 2.34 -0.20 6.27
CA GLY A 52 3.79 -0.07 6.36
C GLY A 52 4.42 -1.18 7.21
N ALA A 53 3.79 -1.53 8.33
CA ALA A 53 4.23 -2.66 9.16
C ALA A 53 4.09 -4.02 8.46
N ALA A 54 3.03 -4.23 7.68
CA ALA A 54 2.87 -5.45 6.90
C ALA A 54 3.91 -5.57 5.77
N LEU A 55 4.21 -4.48 5.06
CA LEU A 55 5.24 -4.46 4.02
C LEU A 55 6.65 -4.69 4.62
N GLU A 56 6.93 -4.11 5.79
CA GLU A 56 8.17 -4.37 6.52
C GLU A 56 8.28 -5.83 6.96
N ALA A 57 7.18 -6.40 7.50
CA ALA A 57 7.14 -7.80 7.94
C ALA A 57 7.28 -8.80 6.78
N ALA A 58 6.80 -8.45 5.58
CA ALA A 58 6.94 -9.23 4.35
C ALA A 58 8.30 -9.02 3.64
N GLU A 59 9.22 -8.28 4.26
CA GLU A 59 10.54 -7.97 3.72
C GLU A 59 10.51 -7.34 2.31
N ILE A 60 9.48 -6.52 2.02
CA ILE A 60 9.38 -5.82 0.73
C ILE A 60 10.55 -4.84 0.60
N PRO A 61 11.37 -4.91 -0.48
CA PRO A 61 12.48 -3.99 -0.68
C PRO A 61 12.03 -2.53 -0.77
N ASP A 62 12.82 -1.60 -0.20
CA ASP A 62 12.49 -0.16 -0.24
C ASP A 62 12.32 0.38 -1.66
N ASP A 63 13.03 -0.18 -2.66
CA ASP A 63 12.92 0.22 -4.07
C ASP A 63 11.64 -0.30 -4.75
N ARG A 64 10.93 -1.25 -4.12
CA ARG A 64 9.61 -1.74 -4.55
C ARG A 64 8.47 -0.94 -3.94
N ILE A 65 8.74 0.04 -3.08
CA ILE A 65 7.71 0.88 -2.43
C ILE A 65 7.85 2.34 -2.88
N GLU A 66 6.86 2.81 -3.63
CA GLU A 66 6.78 4.20 -4.06
C GLU A 66 5.73 4.98 -3.26
N ALA A 67 6.17 5.70 -2.22
CA ALA A 67 5.29 6.57 -1.44
C ALA A 67 5.12 7.95 -2.10
N ILE A 68 3.89 8.27 -2.50
CA ILE A 68 3.54 9.47 -3.28
C ILE A 68 2.64 10.39 -2.45
N ALA A 69 3.22 11.48 -1.96
CA ALA A 69 2.50 12.50 -1.21
C ALA A 69 1.64 13.39 -2.11
N VAL A 70 0.38 13.62 -1.72
CA VAL A 70 -0.54 14.57 -2.37
C VAL A 70 -0.92 15.74 -1.47
N ASP A 71 -1.26 16.87 -2.09
CA ASP A 71 -1.75 18.06 -1.38
C ASP A 71 -3.21 17.88 -0.89
N GLN A 72 -3.74 18.88 -0.16
CA GLN A 72 -5.12 18.84 0.38
C GLN A 72 -6.21 18.81 -0.70
N ASP A 73 -5.88 19.23 -1.93
CA ASP A 73 -6.76 19.14 -3.09
C ASP A 73 -6.56 17.80 -3.84
N LYS A 74 -5.84 16.84 -3.23
CA LYS A 74 -5.45 15.53 -3.78
C LYS A 74 -4.66 15.63 -5.09
N ARG A 75 -3.86 16.67 -5.28
CA ARG A 75 -2.97 16.80 -6.45
C ARG A 75 -1.56 16.36 -6.10
N GLY A 76 -0.91 15.70 -7.04
CA GLY A 76 0.46 15.23 -6.90
C GLY A 76 0.92 14.42 -8.12
N PRO A 77 2.14 13.89 -8.09
CA PRO A 77 2.65 12.97 -9.11
C PRO A 77 1.72 11.76 -9.30
N GLY A 78 1.56 11.28 -10.52
CA GLY A 78 0.78 10.08 -10.84
C GLY A 78 -0.75 10.19 -10.67
N VAL A 79 -1.27 11.16 -9.92
CA VAL A 79 -2.72 11.27 -9.60
C VAL A 79 -3.60 11.22 -10.85
N SER A 80 -3.30 12.03 -11.86
CA SER A 80 -4.11 12.06 -13.09
C SER A 80 -3.87 10.87 -14.02
N GLU A 81 -2.66 10.30 -14.00
CA GLU A 81 -2.28 9.14 -14.82
C GLU A 81 -2.98 7.86 -14.33
N TYR A 82 -3.03 7.70 -13.00
CA TYR A 82 -3.59 6.53 -12.31
C TYR A 82 -5.09 6.67 -11.96
N GLY A 83 -5.68 7.85 -12.18
CA GLY A 83 -7.08 8.13 -11.84
C GLY A 83 -7.34 8.12 -10.33
N ILE A 84 -6.43 8.71 -9.54
CA ILE A 84 -6.53 8.75 -8.08
C ILE A 84 -7.56 9.80 -7.64
N GLU A 85 -8.73 9.35 -7.20
CA GLU A 85 -9.80 10.22 -6.69
C GLU A 85 -9.87 10.26 -5.14
N TYR A 86 -9.46 9.16 -4.50
CA TYR A 86 -9.52 8.97 -3.05
C TYR A 86 -8.16 8.57 -2.49
N ILE A 87 -7.93 8.85 -1.19
CA ILE A 87 -6.68 8.48 -0.51
C ILE A 87 -6.97 7.93 0.89
N PRO A 88 -6.24 6.91 1.36
CA PRO A 88 -5.10 6.29 0.69
C PRO A 88 -5.53 5.44 -0.51
N THR A 89 -4.71 5.44 -1.56
CA THR A 89 -4.82 4.48 -2.66
C THR A 89 -3.50 3.76 -2.80
N VAL A 90 -3.55 2.43 -2.93
CA VAL A 90 -2.38 1.58 -3.17
C VAL A 90 -2.61 0.86 -4.48
N VAL A 91 -1.73 1.07 -5.45
CA VAL A 91 -1.72 0.31 -6.70
C VAL A 91 -0.55 -0.66 -6.64
N VAL A 92 -0.83 -1.92 -6.97
CA VAL A 92 0.17 -2.99 -7.05
C VAL A 92 0.36 -3.34 -8.51
N GLU A 93 1.59 -3.27 -8.98
CA GLU A 93 1.96 -3.50 -10.38
C GLU A 93 3.09 -4.51 -10.49
N THR A 94 3.17 -5.20 -11.62
CA THR A 94 4.36 -5.98 -12.00
C THR A 94 5.50 -5.07 -12.46
N ASP A 95 6.70 -5.62 -12.62
CA ASP A 95 7.85 -4.92 -13.23
C ASP A 95 7.59 -4.32 -14.62
N ASP A 96 6.65 -4.91 -15.38
CA ASP A 96 6.27 -4.43 -16.71
C ASP A 96 5.26 -3.25 -16.64
N GLY A 97 4.83 -2.86 -15.44
CA GLY A 97 3.83 -1.81 -15.22
C GLY A 97 2.40 -2.28 -15.46
N GLU A 98 2.14 -3.59 -15.44
CA GLU A 98 0.79 -4.13 -15.47
C GLU A 98 0.19 -4.09 -14.06
N GLU A 99 -0.94 -3.41 -13.91
CA GLU A 99 -1.66 -3.35 -12.64
C GLU A 99 -2.30 -4.69 -12.31
N VAL A 100 -1.93 -5.26 -11.17
CA VAL A 100 -2.48 -6.50 -10.62
C VAL A 100 -3.73 -6.19 -9.80
N THR A 101 -3.65 -5.22 -8.89
CA THR A 101 -4.77 -4.84 -8.04
C THR A 101 -4.61 -3.43 -7.48
N ARG A 102 -5.71 -2.84 -6.99
CA ARG A 102 -5.69 -1.53 -6.31
C ARG A 102 -6.63 -1.45 -5.11
N PHE A 103 -6.10 -1.00 -3.97
CA PHE A 103 -6.89 -0.65 -2.79
C PHE A 103 -7.27 0.84 -2.84
N VAL A 104 -8.53 1.19 -2.57
CA VAL A 104 -9.02 2.59 -2.57
C VAL A 104 -9.79 2.90 -1.29
N GLU A 105 -9.21 3.76 -0.43
CA GLU A 105 -9.70 4.39 0.82
C GLU A 105 -10.41 3.49 1.84
N GLN A 106 -11.47 2.77 1.46
CA GLN A 106 -12.26 1.91 2.33
C GLN A 106 -12.67 0.64 1.58
N ALA A 107 -11.93 -0.44 1.81
CA ALA A 107 -12.46 -1.79 1.67
C ALA A 107 -12.99 -2.30 3.03
N ASP A 108 -13.75 -3.39 3.02
CA ASP A 108 -14.22 -4.06 4.24
C ASP A 108 -13.07 -4.59 5.12
N LEU A 109 -11.86 -4.68 4.55
CA LEU A 109 -10.65 -5.18 5.18
C LEU A 109 -9.54 -4.10 5.21
N PRO A 110 -8.61 -4.17 6.19
CA PRO A 110 -7.37 -3.39 6.17
C PRO A 110 -6.58 -3.57 4.87
N PRO A 111 -5.80 -2.57 4.42
CA PRO A 111 -5.13 -2.59 3.12
C PRO A 111 -4.24 -3.82 2.91
N ALA A 112 -3.43 -4.21 3.91
CA ALA A 112 -2.53 -5.35 3.80
C ALA A 112 -3.28 -6.66 3.51
N ILE A 113 -4.37 -6.92 4.24
CA ILE A 113 -5.18 -8.13 4.07
C ILE A 113 -5.91 -8.10 2.74
N TRP A 114 -6.51 -6.96 2.40
CA TRP A 114 -7.25 -6.82 1.16
C TRP A 114 -6.35 -7.02 -0.07
N LEU A 115 -5.15 -6.43 -0.05
CA LEU A 115 -4.17 -6.57 -1.13
C LEU A 115 -3.69 -8.02 -1.24
N ALA A 116 -3.32 -8.65 -0.12
CA ALA A 116 -2.89 -10.05 -0.11
C ALA A 116 -3.97 -10.98 -0.70
N GLU A 117 -5.23 -10.84 -0.30
CA GLU A 117 -6.31 -11.66 -0.87
C GLU A 117 -6.43 -11.48 -2.39
N ARG A 118 -6.34 -10.24 -2.88
CA ARG A 118 -6.46 -9.97 -4.33
C ARG A 118 -5.24 -10.44 -5.10
N ILE A 119 -4.03 -10.32 -4.55
CA ILE A 119 -2.81 -10.82 -5.17
C ILE A 119 -2.90 -12.34 -5.32
N ALA A 120 -3.33 -13.06 -4.27
CA ALA A 120 -3.50 -14.51 -4.30
C ALA A 120 -4.61 -15.00 -5.24
N ASP A 121 -5.60 -14.16 -5.55
CA ASP A 121 -6.65 -14.47 -6.53
C ASP A 121 -6.14 -14.32 -7.98
N GLU A 122 -5.22 -13.39 -8.23
CA GLU A 122 -4.75 -13.02 -9.57
C GLU A 122 -3.45 -13.73 -10.02
N LEU A 123 -2.59 -14.16 -9.08
CA LEU A 123 -1.28 -14.80 -9.33
C LEU A 123 -1.23 -16.26 -8.85
#